data_AF-A0A6I4IJH5-F1
#
_entry.id   AF-A0A6I4IJH5-F1
#
_cell.length_a   1.000
_cell.length_b   1.000
_cell.length_c   1.000
_cell.angle_alpha   90.00
_cell.angle_beta   90.00
_cell.angle_gamma   90.00
#
_symmetry.space_group_name_H-M   'P 1'
#
loop_
_entity.id
_entity.type
_entity.pdbx_description
1 polymer ?
#
loop_
_entity_poly.entity_id
_entity_poly.type
_entity_poly.pdbx_seq_one_letter_code
_entity_poly.pdbx_strand_id
1 'polypeptide(L)'
;MNDDELNKIYQIFKQLTPKLDENIQLYNPLYKKRELHVVKYEKAKKIIAVWLDFDELNQWKLKILFKRHKEVQHQFFIKEVENFYRVGWKIK
;
A
#
# COMPACT_ATOMS: atom_id res chain seq x y z
N MET A 1 4.26 4.24 11.75
CA MET A 1 4.91 4.56 10.48
C MET A 1 5.10 6.06 10.42
N ASN A 2 6.31 6.53 10.13
CA ASN A 2 6.61 7.96 10.01
C ASN A 2 6.49 8.44 8.55
N ASP A 3 6.69 9.74 8.32
CA ASP A 3 6.54 10.34 6.98
C ASP A 3 7.58 9.82 5.98
N ASP A 4 8.81 9.52 6.43
CA ASP A 4 9.85 8.95 5.58
C ASP A 4 9.48 7.54 5.07
N GLU A 5 8.93 6.71 5.95
CA GLU A 5 8.43 5.39 5.60
C GLU A 5 7.23 5.48 4.66
N LEU A 6 6.32 6.41 4.91
CA LEU A 6 5.17 6.66 4.05
C LEU A 6 5.63 7.09 2.64
N ASN A 7 6.59 8.00 2.56
CA ASN A 7 7.19 8.43 1.30
C ASN A 7 7.88 7.26 0.56
N LYS A 8 8.63 6.41 1.26
CA LYS A 8 9.22 5.21 0.65
C LYS A 8 8.16 4.27 0.07
N ILE A 9 7.10 3.99 0.83
CA ILE A 9 5.98 3.16 0.37
C ILE A 9 5.33 3.78 -0.87
N TYR A 10 5.05 5.08 -0.83
CA TYR A 10 4.49 5.81 -1.97
C TYR A 10 5.37 5.68 -3.22
N GLN A 11 6.69 5.84 -3.09
CA GLN A 11 7.62 5.69 -4.22
C GLN A 11 7.65 4.25 -4.77
N ILE A 12 7.54 3.23 -3.92
CA ILE A 12 7.41 1.84 -4.37
C ILE A 12 6.11 1.67 -5.17
N PHE A 13 4.99 2.18 -4.65
CA PHE A 13 3.70 2.11 -5.34
C PHE A 13 3.67 2.91 -6.65
N LYS A 14 4.30 4.08 -6.71
CA LYS A 14 4.40 4.88 -7.94
C LYS A 14 5.15 4.14 -9.04
N GLN A 15 6.15 3.32 -8.70
CA GLN A 15 6.81 2.43 -9.67
C GLN A 15 5.86 1.36 -10.20
N LEU A 16 5.02 0.76 -9.34
CA LEU A 16 4.07 -0.28 -9.73
C LEU A 16 2.88 0.27 -10.52
N THR A 17 2.53 1.53 -10.31
CA THR A 17 1.38 2.22 -10.90
C THR A 17 1.77 3.66 -11.20
N PRO A 18 2.34 3.97 -12.39
CA PRO A 18 2.79 5.33 -12.70
C PRO A 18 1.67 6.39 -12.63
N LYS A 19 0.42 5.99 -12.89
CA LYS A 19 -0.79 6.81 -12.79
C LYS A 19 -1.35 6.96 -11.38
N LEU A 20 -0.62 6.52 -10.35
CA LEU A 20 -1.03 6.65 -8.95
C LEU A 20 -1.28 8.12 -8.61
N ASP A 21 -2.43 8.37 -7.96
CA ASP A 21 -2.79 9.67 -7.42
C ASP A 21 -1.81 10.07 -6.31
N GLU A 22 -1.47 11.35 -6.27
CA GLU A 22 -0.53 11.90 -5.30
C GLU A 22 -1.16 12.06 -3.91
N ASN A 23 -2.50 12.07 -3.83
CA ASN A 23 -3.23 12.22 -2.59
C ASN A 23 -3.41 10.88 -1.89
N ILE A 24 -2.71 10.72 -0.76
CA ILE A 24 -2.87 9.58 0.15
C ILE A 24 -4.20 9.72 0.90
N GLN A 25 -5.07 8.72 0.78
CA GLN A 25 -6.39 8.72 1.39
C GLN A 25 -6.40 8.08 2.78
N LEU A 26 -7.18 8.65 3.70
CA LEU A 26 -7.49 7.97 4.96
C LEU A 26 -8.48 6.82 4.72
N TYR A 27 -8.25 5.70 5.39
CA TYR A 27 -9.13 4.54 5.34
C TYR A 27 -10.56 4.93 5.75
N ASN A 28 -11.52 4.57 4.89
CA ASN A 28 -12.93 4.71 5.16
C ASN A 28 -13.63 3.36 4.89
N PRO A 29 -14.28 2.75 5.90
CA PRO A 29 -14.88 1.42 5.78
C PRO A 29 -16.05 1.36 4.79
N LEU A 30 -16.63 2.49 4.39
CA LEU A 30 -17.69 2.53 3.36
C LEU A 30 -17.20 2.15 1.97
N TYR A 31 -15.88 2.14 1.76
CA TYR A 31 -15.28 1.87 0.47
C TYR A 31 -14.42 0.63 0.53
N LYS A 32 -14.85 -0.41 -0.19
CA LYS A 32 -14.16 -1.70 -0.23
C LYS A 32 -12.77 -1.60 -0.88
N LYS A 33 -12.71 -0.90 -2.03
CA LYS A 33 -11.53 -0.76 -2.90
C LYS A 33 -11.25 0.71 -3.20
N ARG A 34 -9.97 1.07 -3.30
CA ARG A 34 -9.50 2.41 -3.72
C ARG A 34 -8.52 2.30 -4.88
N GLU A 35 -9.02 2.41 -6.09
CA GLU A 35 -8.18 2.38 -7.28
C GLU A 35 -7.27 3.61 -7.35
N LEU A 36 -6.01 3.40 -7.74
CA LEU A 36 -5.02 4.46 -7.94
C LEU A 36 -4.70 5.34 -6.72
N HIS A 37 -5.28 5.08 -5.55
CA HIS A 37 -4.99 5.82 -4.33
C HIS A 37 -4.24 4.95 -3.33
N VAL A 38 -3.16 5.49 -2.79
CA VAL A 38 -2.55 4.91 -1.58
C VAL A 38 -3.46 5.19 -0.40
N VAL A 39 -3.78 4.17 0.37
CA VAL A 39 -4.64 4.28 1.54
C VAL A 39 -3.81 4.12 2.80
N LYS A 40 -4.02 4.98 3.79
CA LYS A 40 -3.46 4.85 5.13
C LYS A 40 -4.57 4.60 6.15
N TYR A 41 -4.31 3.73 7.11
CA TYR A 41 -5.14 3.55 8.28
C TYR A 41 -4.43 4.12 9.51
N GLU A 42 -5.13 4.99 10.22
CA GLU A 42 -4.62 5.64 11.43
C GLU A 42 -5.41 5.20 12.66
N LYS A 43 -4.69 4.99 13.77
CA LYS A 43 -5.26 4.74 15.09
C LYS A 43 -4.48 5.54 16.13
N ALA A 44 -5.18 6.27 16.99
CA ALA A 44 -4.57 7.16 17.99
C ALA A 44 -3.49 8.10 17.39
N LYS A 45 -3.80 8.72 16.24
CA LYS A 45 -2.91 9.62 15.48
C LYS A 45 -1.60 8.97 14.99
N LYS A 46 -1.55 7.64 14.90
CA LYS A 46 -0.41 6.89 14.33
C LYS A 46 -0.88 6.12 13.10
N ILE A 47 -0.11 6.21 12.02
CA ILE A 47 -0.31 5.38 10.82
C ILE A 47 0.08 3.95 11.15
N ILE A 48 -0.89 3.04 11.15
CA ILE A 48 -0.72 1.63 11.51
C ILE A 48 -0.68 0.70 10.30
N ALA A 49 -1.26 1.10 9.16
CA ALA A 49 -1.15 0.37 7.91
C ALA A 49 -1.22 1.32 6.72
N VAL A 50 -0.54 0.95 5.63
CA VAL A 50 -0.59 1.65 4.34
C VAL A 50 -0.63 0.61 3.24
N TRP A 51 -1.51 0.79 2.25
CA TRP A 51 -1.66 -0.17 1.15
C TRP A 51 -2.10 0.48 -0.16
N LEU A 52 -2.04 -0.32 -1.21
CA LEU A 52 -2.63 -0.06 -2.51
C LEU A 52 -3.41 -1.31 -2.96
N ASP A 53 -4.57 -1.08 -3.57
CA ASP A 53 -5.42 -2.15 -4.10
C ASP A 53 -5.13 -2.35 -5.60
N PHE A 54 -5.02 -3.61 -6.02
CA PHE A 54 -4.77 -4.02 -7.40
C PHE A 54 -5.79 -5.07 -7.84
N ASP A 55 -6.40 -4.92 -9.02
CA ASP A 55 -7.18 -6.00 -9.62
C ASP A 55 -6.34 -7.25 -9.83
N GLU A 56 -5.12 -7.06 -10.34
CA GLU A 56 -4.20 -8.15 -10.64
C GLU A 56 -2.76 -7.82 -10.27
N LEU A 57 -2.06 -8.85 -9.78
CA LEU A 57 -0.63 -8.83 -9.48
C LEU A 57 0.12 -9.72 -10.47
N ASN A 58 0.58 -9.13 -11.57
CA ASN A 58 1.44 -9.84 -12.52
C ASN A 58 2.86 -10.07 -11.97
N GLN A 59 3.64 -10.92 -12.65
CA GLN A 59 5.00 -11.28 -12.24
C GLN A 59 5.93 -10.06 -12.09
N TRP A 60 5.79 -9.05 -12.95
CA TRP A 60 6.62 -7.84 -12.89
C TRP A 60 6.35 -7.03 -11.61
N LYS A 61 5.08 -6.83 -11.24
CA LYS A 61 4.71 -6.16 -9.98
C LYS A 61 5.23 -6.95 -8.77
N LEU A 62 5.04 -8.26 -8.76
CA LEU A 62 5.52 -9.14 -7.69
C LEU A 62 7.04 -9.09 -7.54
N LYS A 63 7.79 -9.08 -8.65
CA LYS A 63 9.25 -8.95 -8.64
C LYS A 63 9.72 -7.65 -7.99
N ILE A 64 9.07 -6.52 -8.30
CA ILE A 64 9.38 -5.23 -7.67
C ILE A 64 9.04 -5.29 -6.18
N LEU A 65 7.85 -5.76 -5.83
CA LEU A 65 7.42 -5.89 -4.43
C LEU A 65 8.40 -6.73 -3.62
N PHE A 66 8.76 -7.93 -4.09
CA PHE A 66 9.71 -8.81 -3.39
C PHE A 66 11.15 -8.31 -3.40
N LYS A 67 11.54 -7.45 -4.33
CA LYS A 67 12.87 -6.79 -4.26
C LYS A 67 12.89 -5.71 -3.18
N ARG A 68 11.77 -5.02 -2.95
CA ARG A 68 11.70 -3.80 -2.14
C ARG A 68 10.98 -3.97 -0.80
N HIS A 69 10.38 -5.13 -0.52
CA HIS A 69 9.51 -5.32 0.66
C HIS A 69 10.21 -5.08 2.01
N LYS A 70 11.53 -5.23 2.08
CA LYS A 70 12.36 -5.02 3.27
C LYS A 70 12.86 -3.57 3.44
N GLU A 71 12.60 -2.67 2.48
CA GLU A 71 13.03 -1.26 2.55
C GLU A 71 12.26 -0.46 3.61
N VAL A 72 11.12 -0.99 4.05
CA VAL A 72 10.26 -0.42 5.08
C VAL A 72 10.32 -1.33 6.30
N GLN A 73 10.57 -0.78 7.49
CA GLN A 73 10.74 -1.54 8.73
C GLN A 73 9.40 -1.96 9.36
N HIS A 74 8.46 -2.43 8.53
CA HIS A 74 7.13 -2.88 8.93
C HIS A 74 6.80 -4.22 8.25
N GLN A 75 5.75 -4.88 8.73
CA GLN A 75 5.33 -6.15 8.13
C GLN A 75 4.71 -5.90 6.75
N PHE A 76 5.41 -6.35 5.70
CA PHE A 76 4.86 -6.44 4.35
C PHE A 76 3.72 -7.49 4.30
N PHE A 77 2.68 -7.21 3.52
CA PHE A 77 1.59 -8.14 3.29
C PHE A 77 1.02 -8.03 1.87
N ILE A 78 0.49 -9.16 1.41
CA ILE A 78 -0.41 -9.28 0.26
C ILE A 78 -1.63 -10.05 0.77
N LYS A 79 -2.82 -9.49 0.59
CA LYS A 79 -4.08 -10.13 1.00
C LYS A 79 -5.07 -10.06 -0.15
N GLU A 80 -5.66 -11.19 -0.49
CA GLU A 80 -6.81 -11.24 -1.38
C GLU A 80 -8.07 -10.77 -0.63
N VAL A 81 -8.83 -9.87 -1.26
CA VAL A 81 -10.06 -9.30 -0.74
C VAL A 81 -11.11 -9.37 -1.85
N GLU A 82 -12.04 -10.31 -1.73
CA GLU A 82 -13.07 -10.57 -2.74
C GLU A 82 -12.43 -10.87 -4.11
N ASN A 83 -12.35 -9.88 -4.99
CA ASN A 83 -11.87 -10.00 -6.37
C ASN A 83 -10.63 -9.14 -6.67
N PHE A 84 -9.93 -8.64 -5.64
CA PHE A 84 -8.72 -7.84 -5.81
C PHE A 84 -7.68 -8.17 -4.73
N TYR A 85 -6.46 -7.66 -4.93
CA TYR A 85 -5.35 -7.81 -3.99
C TYR A 85 -5.04 -6.50 -3.29
N ARG A 86 -4.94 -6.56 -1.96
CA ARG A 86 -4.43 -5.48 -1.13
C ARG A 86 -2.98 -5.74 -0.77
N VAL A 87 -2.11 -4.83 -1.17
CA VAL A 87 -0.66 -4.94 -0.95
C VAL A 87 -0.19 -3.78 -0.11
N GLY A 88 0.59 -4.03 0.93
CA GLY A 88 1.04 -2.95 1.79
C GLY A 88 1.95 -3.34 2.93
N TRP A 89 2.06 -2.42 3.88
CA TRP A 89 2.83 -2.57 5.11
C TRP A 89 1.96 -2.22 6.32
N LYS A 90 2.17 -2.93 7.42
CA LYS A 90 1.52 -2.65 8.70
C LYS A 90 2.50 -2.74 9.87
N ILE A 91 2.28 -1.93 10.89
CA ILE A 91 2.98 -2.08 12.17
C ILE A 91 2.60 -3.46 12.73
N LYS A 92 3.59 -4.18 13.26
CA LYS A 92 3.36 -5.45 13.98
C LYS A 92 2.62 -5.24 15.28
#